data_AF-A0A5S3YBH4-F1
#
_entry.id   AF-A0A5S3YBH4-F1
#
_cell.length_a   1.000
_cell.length_b   1.000
_cell.length_c   1.000
_cell.angle_alpha   90.00
_cell.angle_beta   90.00
_cell.angle_gamma   90.00
#
_symmetry.space_group_name_H-M   'P 1'
#
loop_
_entity.id
_entity.type
_entity.pdbx_description
1 polymer ?
#
loop_
_entity_poly.entity_id
_entity_poly.type
_entity_poly.pdbx_seq_one_letter_code
_entity_poly.pdbx_strand_id
1 'polypeptide(L)'
;LAPETVPLQDIERLVSLGVKVCVGHSNADYQTTMNALHVGADGFTHLFNAMSAFTSREPGVVGAALWDDNSWCGLIVDGHHVHSTSA
;
A
#
# COMPACT_ATOMS: atom_id res chain seq x y z
N LEU A 1 6.92 -3.99 0.60
CA LEU A 1 6.81 -5.08 1.59
C LEU A 1 5.35 -5.38 1.84
N ALA A 2 5.04 -6.58 2.36
CA ALA A 2 3.69 -6.97 2.76
C ALA A 2 3.55 -6.78 4.28
N PRO A 3 2.77 -5.79 4.76
CA PRO A 3 2.70 -5.45 6.19
C PRO A 3 2.10 -6.56 7.05
N GLU A 4 1.31 -7.47 6.46
CA GLU A 4 0.75 -8.64 7.15
C GLU A 4 1.79 -9.75 7.42
N THR A 5 2.97 -9.69 6.82
CA THR A 5 4.02 -10.72 6.96
C THR A 5 5.22 -10.25 7.76
N VAL A 6 5.22 -9.01 8.25
CA VAL A 6 6.33 -8.43 9.03
C VAL A 6 5.81 -7.74 10.28
N PRO A 7 6.55 -7.76 11.40
CA PRO A 7 6.24 -6.92 12.55
C PRO A 7 6.27 -5.43 12.19
N LEU A 8 5.36 -4.63 12.78
CA LEU A 8 5.35 -3.17 12.60
C LEU A 8 6.69 -2.53 13.00
N GLN A 9 7.37 -3.10 13.99
CA GLN A 9 8.67 -2.61 14.48
C GLN A 9 9.76 -2.67 13.41
N ASP A 10 9.66 -3.60 12.45
CA ASP A 10 10.61 -3.67 11.34
C ASP A 10 10.40 -2.50 10.36
N ILE A 11 9.14 -2.08 10.16
CA ILE A 11 8.80 -0.90 9.36
C ILE A 11 9.34 0.36 10.04
N GLU A 12 9.04 0.56 11.34
CA GLU A 12 9.56 1.67 12.14
C GLU A 12 11.09 1.76 12.07
N ARG A 13 11.75 0.61 12.19
CA ARG A 13 13.20 0.53 12.10
C ARG A 13 13.72 0.98 10.74
N LEU A 14 13.16 0.48 9.64
CA LEU A 14 13.57 0.86 8.28
C LEU A 14 13.37 2.37 8.05
N VAL A 15 12.22 2.90 8.46
CA VAL A 15 11.90 4.32 8.36
C VAL A 15 12.88 5.17 9.17
N SER A 16 13.22 4.76 10.40
CA SER A 16 14.21 5.46 11.24
C SER A 16 15.62 5.49 10.63
N LEU A 17 15.94 4.54 9.74
CA LEU A 17 17.19 4.47 8.99
C LEU A 17 17.14 5.28 7.68
N GLY A 18 16.04 5.97 7.40
CA GLY A 18 15.84 6.77 6.19
C GLY A 18 15.50 5.94 4.95
N VAL A 19 15.14 4.67 5.10
CA VAL A 19 14.70 3.81 4.00
C VAL A 19 13.28 4.18 3.60
N LYS A 20 13.02 4.30 2.29
CA LYS A 20 11.67 4.45 1.76
C LYS A 20 10.94 3.12 1.78
N VAL A 21 9.86 3.05 2.55
CA VAL A 21 9.11 1.81 2.74
C VAL A 21 7.78 1.90 2.00
N CYS A 22 7.64 1.14 0.91
CA CYS A 22 6.38 1.05 0.18
C CYS A 22 5.71 -0.31 0.38
N VAL A 23 4.39 -0.31 0.59
CA VAL A 23 3.52 -1.48 0.62
C VAL A 23 3.31 -2.04 -0.79
N GLY A 24 3.36 -3.35 -0.96
CA GLY A 24 3.12 -4.00 -2.25
C GLY A 24 3.26 -5.51 -2.14
N HIS A 25 2.73 -6.25 -3.12
CA HIS A 25 2.60 -7.72 -3.05
C HIS A 25 1.96 -8.16 -1.72
N SER A 26 0.84 -7.53 -1.38
CA SER A 26 0.19 -7.67 -0.08
C SER A 26 -1.29 -8.02 -0.26
N ASN A 27 -1.75 -8.96 0.54
CA ASN A 27 -3.16 -9.28 0.71
C ASN A 27 -3.70 -8.77 2.05
N ALA A 28 -3.05 -7.78 2.66
CA ALA A 28 -3.46 -7.18 3.92
C ALA A 28 -4.88 -6.60 3.86
N ASP A 29 -5.56 -6.57 5.00
CA ASP A 29 -6.77 -5.77 5.15
C ASP A 29 -6.43 -4.26 5.26
N TYR A 30 -7.47 -3.44 5.25
CA TYR A 30 -7.34 -1.98 5.37
C TYR A 30 -6.63 -1.58 6.67
N GLN A 31 -7.00 -2.17 7.81
CA GLN A 31 -6.47 -1.77 9.11
C GLN A 31 -4.98 -2.08 9.26
N THR A 32 -4.55 -3.25 8.78
CA THR A 32 -3.14 -3.66 8.74
C THR A 32 -2.32 -2.71 7.89
N THR A 33 -2.87 -2.31 6.73
CA THR A 33 -2.23 -1.35 5.83
C THR A 33 -2.12 0.04 6.46
N MET A 34 -3.19 0.53 7.08
CA MET A 34 -3.17 1.81 7.79
C MET A 34 -2.18 1.83 8.96
N ASN A 35 -2.06 0.72 9.69
CA ASN A 35 -1.07 0.61 10.76
C ASN A 35 0.37 0.75 10.21
N ALA A 36 0.65 0.19 9.03
CA ALA A 36 1.95 0.36 8.38
C ALA A 36 2.21 1.82 7.96
N LEU A 37 1.20 2.51 7.42
CA LEU A 37 1.29 3.95 7.11
C LEU A 37 1.51 4.80 8.38
N HIS A 38 0.78 4.51 9.46
CA HIS A 38 0.91 5.23 10.73
C HIS A 38 2.31 5.17 11.33
N VAL A 39 3.04 4.07 11.13
CA VAL A 39 4.43 3.91 11.57
C VAL A 39 5.46 4.43 10.57
N GLY A 40 5.01 5.06 9.48
CA GLY A 40 5.84 5.82 8.56
C GLY A 40 6.13 5.15 7.22
N ALA A 41 5.40 4.11 6.83
CA ALA A 41 5.47 3.65 5.44
C ALA A 41 5.09 4.80 4.48
N ASP A 42 5.87 4.98 3.42
CA ASP A 42 5.78 6.14 2.51
C ASP A 42 4.71 6.01 1.43
N GLY A 43 4.24 4.79 1.15
CA GLY A 43 3.28 4.59 0.08
C GLY A 43 3.17 3.16 -0.46
N PHE A 44 2.89 3.07 -1.75
CA PHE A 44 2.44 1.86 -2.44
C PHE A 44 3.19 1.64 -3.74
N THR A 45 3.65 0.42 -3.96
CA THR A 45 4.30 -0.01 -5.21
C THR A 45 3.23 -0.49 -6.19
N HIS A 46 3.16 0.09 -7.41
CA HIS A 46 2.24 -0.32 -8.49
C HIS A 46 0.79 -0.58 -8.05
N LEU A 47 0.07 0.49 -7.69
CA LEU A 47 -1.31 0.47 -7.23
C LEU A 47 -2.21 -0.45 -8.09
N PHE A 48 -3.18 -1.09 -7.42
CA PHE A 48 -4.05 -2.17 -7.92
C PHE A 48 -3.39 -3.52 -8.15
N ASN A 49 -2.10 -3.56 -8.50
CA ASN A 49 -1.43 -4.78 -8.94
C ASN A 49 -0.86 -5.54 -7.74
N ALA A 50 -1.23 -6.83 -7.60
CA ALA A 50 -0.83 -7.68 -6.48
C ALA A 50 -1.16 -7.09 -5.10
N MET A 51 -2.38 -6.56 -4.97
CA MET A 51 -2.93 -5.94 -3.77
C MET A 51 -4.32 -6.52 -3.47
N SER A 52 -4.75 -6.51 -2.21
CA SER A 52 -6.16 -6.77 -1.88
C SER A 52 -7.05 -5.67 -2.48
N ALA A 53 -8.13 -6.09 -3.13
CA ALA A 53 -8.98 -5.22 -3.94
C ALA A 53 -9.89 -4.31 -3.10
N PHE A 54 -10.29 -3.18 -3.67
CA PHE A 54 -11.26 -2.26 -3.07
C PHE A 54 -12.70 -2.77 -3.24
N THR A 55 -13.38 -3.04 -2.12
CA THR A 55 -14.79 -3.43 -2.09
C THR A 55 -15.59 -2.60 -1.09
N SER A 56 -16.93 -2.70 -1.12
CA SER A 56 -17.81 -1.87 -0.28
C SER A 56 -17.68 -2.13 1.23
N ARG A 57 -17.26 -3.34 1.64
CA ARG A 57 -17.11 -3.72 3.05
C ARG A 57 -15.66 -3.89 3.47
N GLU A 58 -14.82 -4.33 2.55
CA GLU A 58 -13.39 -4.55 2.77
C GLU A 58 -12.60 -3.69 1.77
N PRO A 59 -12.14 -2.50 2.19
CA PRO A 59 -11.42 -1.62 1.28
C PRO A 59 -10.04 -2.16 0.87
N GLY A 60 -9.42 -3.00 1.71
CA GLY A 60 -8.10 -3.59 1.44
C GLY A 60 -6.98 -2.56 1.31
N VAL A 61 -5.88 -2.99 0.69
CA VAL A 61 -4.69 -2.18 0.41
C VAL A 61 -5.03 -1.07 -0.58
N VAL A 62 -5.80 -1.38 -1.63
CA VAL A 62 -6.21 -0.37 -2.62
C VAL A 62 -7.04 0.73 -1.97
N GLY A 63 -7.97 0.39 -1.09
CA GLY A 63 -8.77 1.37 -0.37
C GLY A 63 -7.93 2.23 0.58
N ALA A 64 -6.95 1.66 1.28
CA ALA A 64 -6.02 2.43 2.11
C ALA A 64 -5.20 3.43 1.27
N ALA A 65 -4.71 2.99 0.11
CA ALA A 65 -3.96 3.82 -0.82
C ALA A 65 -4.77 4.99 -1.39
N LEU A 66 -6.05 4.78 -1.67
CA LEU A 66 -6.95 5.83 -2.17
C LEU A 66 -7.45 6.77 -1.06
N TRP A 67 -7.33 6.37 0.21
CA TRP A 67 -7.82 7.13 1.35
C TRP A 67 -6.76 8.01 2.01
N ASP A 68 -5.49 7.58 2.03
CA ASP A 68 -4.43 8.31 2.71
C ASP A 68 -3.74 9.36 1.81
N ASP A 69 -4.08 10.64 2.03
CA ASP A 69 -3.55 11.81 1.31
C ASP A 69 -2.04 12.05 1.49
N ASN A 70 -1.40 11.38 2.45
CA ASN A 70 0.02 11.59 2.77
C ASN A 70 0.94 10.54 2.10
N SER A 71 0.35 9.50 1.52
CA SER A 71 1.06 8.39 0.90
C SER A 71 1.26 8.58 -0.60
N TRP A 72 2.30 7.96 -1.14
CA TRP A 72 2.55 7.95 -2.59
C TRP A 72 2.09 6.65 -3.23
N CYS A 73 1.51 6.72 -4.43
CA CYS A 73 1.15 5.55 -5.21
C CYS A 73 1.93 5.50 -6.53
N GLY A 74 2.76 4.48 -6.72
CA GLY A 74 3.30 4.17 -8.05
C GLY A 74 2.20 3.59 -8.93
N LEU A 75 2.15 3.96 -10.22
CA LEU A 75 1.18 3.45 -11.18
C LEU A 75 1.87 3.02 -12.48
N ILE A 76 1.44 1.90 -13.07
CA ILE A 76 1.94 1.43 -14.37
C ILE A 76 0.93 1.86 -15.44
N VAL A 77 1.32 2.85 -16.25
CA VAL A 77 0.45 3.52 -17.24
C VAL A 77 0.65 2.96 -18.66
N ASP A 78 0.52 1.63 -18.81
CA ASP A 78 0.64 0.95 -20.11
C ASP A 78 -0.71 0.49 -20.71
N GLY A 79 -1.81 0.67 -19.97
CA GLY A 79 -3.15 0.23 -20.37
C GLY A 79 -3.42 -1.27 -20.22
N HIS A 80 -2.42 -2.06 -19.80
CA HIS A 80 -2.54 -3.50 -19.57
C HIS A 80 -2.56 -3.85 -18.09
N HIS A 81 -1.69 -3.23 -17.29
CA HIS A 81 -1.65 -3.42 -15.83
C HIS A 81 -2.79 -2.69 -15.13
N VAL A 82 -3.18 -1.53 -15.66
CA VAL A 82 -4.30 -0.74 -15.17
C VAL A 82 -5.13 -0.30 -16.36
N HIS A 83 -6.45 -0.51 -16.28
CA HIS A 83 -7.35 -0.03 -17.31
C HIS A 83 -7.32 1.50 -17.33
N SER A 84 -7.35 2.10 -18.53
CA SER A 84 -7.21 3.55 -18.72
C SER A 84 -8.20 4.41 -17.93
N THR A 85 -9.40 3.90 -17.63
CA THR A 85 -10.43 4.62 -16.86
C THR A 85 -10.38 4.40 -15.35
N SER A 86 -9.49 3.54 -14.87
CA SER A 86 -9.28 3.27 -13.44
C SER A 86 -8.13 4.08 -12.85
N ALA A 87 -7.37 4.77 -13.70
CA ALA A 87 -6.25 5.65 -13.36
C ALA A 87 -6.69 7.11 -13.21
#